data_AF-A0A0F9FBY5-F1
#
_entry.id   AF-A0A0F9FBY5-F1
#
_cell.length_a   1.000
_cell.length_b   1.000
_cell.length_c   1.000
_cell.angle_alpha   90.00
_cell.angle_beta   90.00
_cell.angle_gamma   90.00
#
_symmetry.space_group_name_H-M   'P 1'
#
loop_
_entity.id
_entity.type
_entity.pdbx_description
1 polymer ?
#
loop_
_entity_poly.entity_id
_entity_poly.type
_entity_poly.pdbx_seq_one_letter_code
_entity_poly.pdbx_strand_id
1 'polypeptide(L)'
;MKQGGIFILLLLLFLMIWGGYTLITRAAANIDATDHWAWSDTAGWWDFYGTNTVEVGTSTLHGYASSSIGEMVLNCDSSPSGNICGTSNFAVTNVEAGGSLSGCAWNDTTGWISFN
;
A
#
# COMPACT_ATOMS: atom_id res chain seq x y z
N MET A 1 -48.44 26.04 -6.00
CA MET A 1 -47.46 25.74 -4.92
C MET A 1 -46.78 24.35 -5.08
N LYS A 2 -46.70 23.76 -6.28
CA LYS A 2 -46.18 22.37 -6.48
C LYS A 2 -44.78 22.25 -7.12
N GLN A 3 -44.17 23.34 -7.61
CA GLN A 3 -42.88 23.28 -8.31
C GLN A 3 -41.64 23.43 -7.41
N GLY A 4 -41.78 24.01 -6.20
CA GLY A 4 -40.63 24.24 -5.30
C GLY A 4 -40.02 22.96 -4.72
N GLY A 5 -40.83 21.92 -4.48
CA GLY A 5 -40.36 20.67 -3.88
C GLY A 5 -39.48 19.82 -4.80
N ILE A 6 -39.77 19.80 -6.10
CA ILE A 6 -38.98 19.07 -7.10
C ILE A 6 -37.60 19.70 -7.30
N PHE A 7 -37.53 21.04 -7.29
CA PHE A 7 -36.25 21.75 -7.44
C PHE A 7 -35.31 21.48 -6.25
N ILE A 8 -35.85 21.47 -5.02
CA ILE A 8 -35.08 21.15 -3.81
C ILE A 8 -34.61 19.70 -3.83
N LEU A 9 -35.45 18.75 -4.28
CA LEU A 9 -35.08 17.33 -4.35
C LEU A 9 -33.95 17.07 -5.37
N LEU A 10 -33.99 17.74 -6.52
CA LEU A 10 -32.94 17.65 -7.54
C LEU A 10 -31.62 18.26 -7.06
N LEU A 11 -31.69 19.35 -6.29
CA LEU A 11 -30.51 20.01 -5.72
C LEU A 11 -29.85 19.14 -4.64
N LEU A 12 -30.63 18.44 -3.83
CA LEU A 12 -30.14 17.48 -2.83
C LEU A 12 -29.52 16.23 -3.48
N LEU A 13 -30.10 15.72 -4.57
CA LEU A 13 -29.54 14.60 -5.33
C LEU A 13 -28.22 14.99 -6.00
N PHE A 14 -28.12 16.21 -6.54
CA PHE A 14 -26.88 16.72 -7.13
C PHE A 14 -25.75 16.87 -6.10
N LEU A 15 -26.09 17.32 -4.88
CA LEU A 15 -25.13 17.41 -3.76
C LEU A 15 -24.68 16.03 -3.26
N MET A 16 -25.53 15.02 -3.28
CA MET A 16 -25.15 13.63 -2.95
C MET A 16 -24.26 12.99 -4.01
N ILE A 17 -24.45 13.34 -5.30
CA ILE A 17 -23.61 12.82 -6.39
C ILE A 17 -22.23 13.49 -6.37
N TRP A 18 -22.12 14.77 -5.98
CA TRP A 18 -20.83 15.46 -5.91
C TRP A 18 -20.05 15.17 -4.61
N GLY A 19 -20.73 14.95 -3.49
CA GLY A 19 -20.10 14.79 -2.16
C GLY A 19 -19.45 13.42 -1.89
N GLY A 20 -19.54 12.46 -2.80
CA GLY A 20 -19.17 11.07 -2.55
C GLY A 20 -17.80 10.61 -3.06
N TYR A 21 -17.07 11.42 -3.83
CA TYR A 21 -15.80 10.96 -4.42
C TYR A 21 -14.62 11.33 -3.53
N THR A 22 -14.34 10.53 -2.51
CA THR A 22 -13.02 10.52 -1.89
C THR A 22 -12.04 9.86 -2.87
N LEU A 23 -11.29 10.66 -3.62
CA LEU A 23 -10.12 10.16 -4.33
C LEU A 23 -9.10 9.77 -3.26
N ILE A 24 -8.90 8.47 -3.06
CA ILE A 24 -7.79 7.97 -2.26
C ILE A 24 -6.51 8.30 -3.05
N THR A 25 -5.86 9.39 -2.69
CA THR A 25 -4.51 9.70 -3.17
C THR A 25 -3.55 8.74 -2.49
N ARG A 26 -3.23 7.63 -3.16
CA ARG A 26 -2.15 6.74 -2.72
C ARG A 26 -0.82 7.39 -3.12
N ALA A 27 0.22 7.24 -2.30
CA ALA A 27 1.56 7.59 -2.73
C ALA A 27 1.86 6.83 -4.04
N ALA A 28 2.48 7.50 -5.01
CA ALA A 28 2.86 6.83 -6.24
C ALA A 28 3.96 5.82 -5.92
N ALA A 29 3.74 4.54 -6.20
CA ALA A 29 4.84 3.58 -6.17
C ALA A 29 5.92 4.05 -7.14
N ASN A 30 7.15 4.17 -6.66
CA ASN A 30 8.33 4.46 -7.47
C ASN A 30 9.03 3.18 -7.94
N ILE A 31 8.26 2.08 -7.99
CA ILE A 31 8.66 0.79 -8.54
C ILE A 31 8.43 0.80 -10.05
N ASP A 32 9.33 0.17 -10.81
CA ASP A 32 9.22 0.09 -12.27
C ASP A 32 8.01 -0.75 -12.70
N ALA A 33 7.18 -0.22 -13.61
CA ALA A 33 5.96 -0.89 -14.06
C ALA A 33 6.19 -2.17 -14.90
N THR A 34 7.43 -2.48 -15.25
CA THR A 34 7.85 -3.69 -15.97
C THR A 34 8.65 -4.61 -15.05
N ASP A 35 9.65 -4.05 -14.36
CA ASP A 35 10.60 -4.78 -13.51
C ASP A 35 10.23 -4.68 -12.01
N HIS A 36 9.09 -5.26 -11.64
CA HIS A 36 8.52 -5.20 -10.28
C HIS A 36 8.30 -6.56 -9.62
N TRP A 37 8.88 -7.62 -10.17
CA TRP A 37 8.64 -8.98 -9.74
C TRP A 37 9.86 -9.56 -9.02
N ALA A 38 9.62 -10.33 -7.96
CA ALA A 38 10.64 -11.19 -7.36
C ALA A 38 10.11 -12.63 -7.20
N TRP A 39 10.91 -13.63 -7.51
CA TRP A 39 10.52 -15.03 -7.34
C TRP A 39 10.92 -15.55 -5.95
N SER A 40 10.06 -16.38 -5.36
CA SER A 40 10.41 -17.27 -4.25
C SER A 40 9.75 -18.63 -4.44
N ASP A 41 10.37 -19.70 -3.94
CA ASP A 41 9.82 -21.06 -4.10
C ASP A 41 8.55 -21.30 -3.27
N THR A 42 8.34 -20.49 -2.23
CA THR A 42 7.17 -20.62 -1.34
C THR A 42 5.96 -19.83 -1.85
N ALA A 43 6.17 -18.59 -2.33
CA ALA A 43 5.09 -17.70 -2.75
C ALA A 43 4.88 -17.67 -4.27
N GLY A 44 5.86 -18.14 -5.05
CA GLY A 44 5.97 -17.84 -6.47
C GLY A 44 6.39 -16.38 -6.69
N TRP A 45 5.72 -15.69 -7.61
CA TRP A 45 5.96 -14.29 -7.92
C TRP A 45 5.40 -13.35 -6.85
N TRP A 46 6.26 -12.52 -6.30
CA TRP A 46 5.92 -11.34 -5.51
C TRP A 46 5.79 -10.13 -6.43
N ASP A 47 4.66 -9.43 -6.33
CA ASP A 47 4.35 -8.19 -7.03
C ASP A 47 4.58 -7.00 -6.09
N PHE A 48 5.49 -6.10 -6.47
CA PHE A 48 5.74 -4.85 -5.74
C PHE A 48 5.00 -3.64 -6.35
N TYR A 49 4.33 -3.80 -7.49
CA TYR A 49 3.67 -2.72 -8.25
C TYR A 49 2.14 -2.77 -8.18
N GLY A 50 1.52 -3.95 -8.15
CA GLY A 50 0.10 -4.16 -8.48
C GLY A 50 -0.93 -3.30 -7.74
N THR A 51 -0.62 -2.81 -6.54
CA THR A 51 -1.51 -1.89 -5.80
C THR A 51 -0.91 -0.49 -5.56
N ASN A 52 0.19 -0.16 -6.24
CA ASN A 52 1.03 1.00 -5.99
C ASN A 52 1.32 1.17 -4.49
N THR A 53 1.58 0.05 -3.81
CA THR A 53 1.74 0.00 -2.36
C THR A 53 3.16 0.26 -1.95
N VAL A 54 4.12 -0.25 -2.71
CA VAL A 54 5.52 -0.18 -2.33
C VAL A 54 6.13 1.13 -2.78
N GLU A 55 6.74 1.83 -1.83
CA GLU A 55 7.54 3.02 -2.06
C GLU A 55 8.95 2.80 -1.50
N VAL A 56 9.96 3.01 -2.35
CA VAL A 56 11.37 3.02 -1.97
C VAL A 56 11.74 4.43 -1.52
N GLY A 57 11.69 4.66 -0.22
CA GLY A 57 12.16 5.91 0.39
C GLY A 57 13.68 6.00 0.46
N THR A 58 14.17 7.14 0.95
CA THR A 58 15.61 7.42 1.09
C THR A 58 16.30 6.61 2.20
N SER A 59 15.53 6.17 3.19
CA SER A 59 16.03 5.41 4.36
C SER A 59 15.27 4.11 4.60
N THR A 60 14.03 4.01 4.13
CA THR A 60 13.09 2.92 4.42
C THR A 60 12.22 2.62 3.22
N LEU A 61 11.79 1.37 3.10
CA LEU A 61 10.72 0.99 2.21
C LEU A 61 9.40 1.12 2.97
N HIS A 62 8.36 1.54 2.28
CA HIS A 62 6.99 1.57 2.78
C HIS A 62 6.12 0.64 1.95
N GLY A 63 5.00 0.23 2.53
CA GLY A 63 3.99 -0.59 1.88
C GLY A 63 4.22 -2.08 2.03
N TYR A 64 3.63 -2.82 1.11
CA TYR A 64 3.63 -4.27 1.10
C TYR A 64 3.58 -4.82 -0.33
N ALA A 65 4.34 -5.89 -0.56
CA ALA A 65 4.26 -6.66 -1.80
C ALA A 65 3.17 -7.72 -1.68
N SER A 66 2.56 -8.13 -2.80
CA SER A 66 1.50 -9.15 -2.82
C SER A 66 1.92 -10.40 -3.57
N SER A 67 1.49 -11.56 -3.11
CA SER A 67 1.68 -12.83 -3.81
C SER A 67 0.53 -13.79 -3.53
N SER A 68 0.64 -15.02 -4.02
CA SER A 68 -0.36 -16.09 -3.82
C SER A 68 -0.56 -16.47 -2.35
N ILE A 69 0.42 -16.20 -1.48
CA ILE A 69 0.40 -16.49 -0.04
C ILE A 69 0.09 -15.26 0.84
N GLY A 70 -0.43 -14.19 0.23
CA GLY A 70 -0.81 -12.95 0.92
C GLY A 70 0.22 -11.83 0.77
N GLU A 71 0.17 -10.87 1.69
CA GLU A 71 1.02 -9.67 1.68
C GLU A 71 2.32 -9.86 2.47
N MET A 72 3.41 -9.33 1.93
CA MET A 72 4.68 -9.14 2.65
C MET A 72 4.80 -7.67 3.01
N VAL A 73 4.61 -7.35 4.29
CA VAL A 73 4.70 -6.00 4.84
C VAL A 73 6.17 -5.61 5.00
N LEU A 74 6.57 -4.51 4.35
CA LEU A 74 7.96 -4.04 4.36
C LEU A 74 8.22 -3.08 5.52
N ASN A 75 7.19 -2.43 6.06
CA ASN A 75 7.29 -1.54 7.21
C ASN A 75 6.00 -1.54 8.02
N CYS A 76 6.13 -1.61 9.34
CA CYS A 76 5.02 -1.63 10.28
C CYS A 76 4.10 -0.41 10.16
N ASP A 77 4.58 0.73 9.64
CA ASP A 77 3.79 1.95 9.52
C ASP A 77 2.82 1.93 8.33
N SER A 78 3.02 0.99 7.39
CA SER A 78 2.39 0.97 6.07
C SER A 78 1.95 -0.45 5.68
N SER A 79 1.29 -1.14 6.62
CA SER A 79 0.66 -2.45 6.37
C SER A 79 -0.73 -2.33 5.75
N PRO A 80 -1.34 -3.43 5.24
CA PRO A 80 -2.74 -3.45 4.82
C PRO A 80 -3.73 -3.02 5.93
N SER A 81 -3.35 -3.23 7.19
CA SER A 81 -4.12 -2.84 8.38
C SER A 81 -3.77 -1.43 8.89
N GLY A 82 -2.95 -0.67 8.17
CA GLY A 82 -2.43 0.64 8.57
C GLY A 82 -1.17 0.55 9.44
N ASN A 83 -1.01 1.49 10.37
CA ASN A 83 0.16 1.54 11.26
C ASN A 83 0.01 0.54 12.42
N ILE A 84 0.84 -0.50 12.39
CA ILE A 84 0.92 -1.58 13.39
C ILE A 84 2.23 -1.53 14.21
N CYS A 85 2.98 -0.43 14.13
CA CYS A 85 4.27 -0.28 14.84
C CYS A 85 4.14 -0.35 16.37
N GLY A 86 2.94 -0.12 16.91
CA GLY A 86 2.65 -0.30 18.33
C GLY A 86 2.69 -1.77 18.79
N THR A 87 2.54 -2.72 17.87
CA THR A 87 2.62 -4.17 18.14
C THR A 87 4.01 -4.71 17.83
N SER A 88 4.59 -4.32 16.69
CA SER A 88 5.93 -4.72 16.30
C SER A 88 6.56 -3.63 15.44
N ASN A 89 7.70 -3.12 15.88
CA ASN A 89 8.42 -2.04 15.20
C ASN A 89 9.47 -2.62 14.25
N PHE A 90 9.02 -3.03 13.06
CA PHE A 90 9.88 -3.58 12.01
C PHE A 90 9.84 -2.71 10.75
N ALA A 91 10.96 -2.67 10.04
CA ALA A 91 11.05 -2.04 8.74
C ALA A 91 12.20 -2.64 7.92
N VAL A 92 12.03 -2.63 6.60
CA VAL A 92 13.10 -2.78 5.62
C VAL A 92 13.67 -1.39 5.36
N THR A 93 14.96 -1.25 5.59
CA THR A 93 15.72 -0.01 5.42
C THR A 93 16.48 -0.04 4.10
N ASN A 94 16.69 1.13 3.51
CA ASN A 94 17.49 1.36 2.32
C ASN A 94 18.52 2.43 2.66
N VAL A 95 19.71 2.02 3.10
CA VAL A 95 20.71 2.95 3.65
C VAL A 95 21.20 3.89 2.54
N GLU A 96 21.11 5.21 2.78
CA GLU A 96 21.58 6.29 1.89
C GLU A 96 21.03 6.23 0.45
N ALA A 97 19.84 5.66 0.25
CA ALA A 97 19.27 5.40 -1.08
C ALA A 97 20.20 4.58 -2.03
N GLY A 98 21.17 3.85 -1.47
CA GLY A 98 22.19 3.12 -2.22
C GLY A 98 21.74 1.76 -2.75
N GLY A 99 20.52 1.33 -2.42
CA GLY A 99 19.99 0.01 -2.80
C GLY A 99 20.41 -1.13 -1.88
N SER A 100 21.18 -0.85 -0.82
CA SER A 100 21.50 -1.83 0.23
C SER A 100 20.35 -1.94 1.21
N LEU A 101 19.63 -3.06 1.14
CA LEU A 101 18.48 -3.34 1.99
C LEU A 101 18.89 -4.06 3.27
N SER A 102 18.33 -3.64 4.41
CA SER A 102 18.53 -4.35 5.67
C SER A 102 17.29 -4.31 6.57
N GLY A 103 17.19 -5.24 7.52
CA GLY A 103 16.04 -5.34 8.44
C GLY A 103 15.12 -6.50 8.09
N CYS A 104 13.86 -6.41 8.50
CA CYS A 104 12.91 -7.52 8.35
C CYS A 104 11.56 -7.06 7.81
N ALA A 105 11.00 -7.86 6.91
CA ALA A 105 9.60 -7.81 6.51
C ALA A 105 8.80 -8.91 7.21
N TRP A 106 7.47 -8.80 7.17
CA TRP A 106 6.56 -9.79 7.77
C TRP A 106 5.54 -10.27 6.73
N ASN A 107 5.30 -11.58 6.68
CA ASN A 107 4.17 -12.19 5.99
C ASN A 107 3.46 -13.16 6.94
N ASP A 108 2.12 -13.19 6.92
CA ASP A 108 1.35 -14.02 7.85
C ASP A 108 1.51 -15.54 7.61
N THR A 109 1.94 -15.94 6.41
CA THR A 109 2.14 -17.35 6.04
C THR A 109 3.59 -17.81 6.29
N THR A 110 4.58 -17.03 5.88
CA THR A 110 6.02 -17.39 5.96
C THR A 110 6.70 -16.85 7.21
N GLY A 111 6.13 -15.83 7.86
CA GLY A 111 6.72 -15.16 9.02
C GLY A 111 7.74 -14.10 8.64
N TRP A 112 8.82 -14.01 9.44
CA TRP A 112 9.88 -13.01 9.27
C TRP A 112 10.76 -13.29 8.04
N ILE A 113 10.97 -12.26 7.23
CA ILE A 113 11.81 -12.30 6.03
C ILE A 113 12.95 -11.30 6.23
N SER A 114 14.19 -11.77 6.24
CA SER A 114 15.38 -10.94 6.50
C SER A 114 15.93 -10.34 5.21
N PHE A 115 16.36 -9.08 5.28
CA PHE A 115 17.09 -8.37 4.24
C PHE A 115 18.51 -8.08 4.75
N ASN A 116 19.52 -8.33 3.91
CA ASN A 116 20.93 -8.20 4.26
C ASN A 116 21.82 -7.94 3.04
#